data_AF-A0A1B8BWN8-F1
#
_entry.id   AF-A0A1B8BWN8-F1
#
_cell.length_a   1.000
_cell.length_b   1.000
_cell.length_c   1.000
_cell.angle_alpha   90.00
_cell.angle_beta   90.00
_cell.angle_gamma   90.00
#
_symmetry.space_group_name_H-M   'P 1'
#
loop_
_entity.id
_entity.type
_entity.pdbx_description
1 polymer ?
#
loop_
_entity_poly.entity_id
_entity_poly.type
_entity_poly.pdbx_seq_one_letter_code
_entity_poly.pdbx_strand_id
1 'polypeptide(L)'
;MIREKTFKELTITHAFKKAGIWPIDSSFQESEAQLQHWKVTLPVLLSSPSRQRYNNWVISTETVLAHGQLQELNLSILRRQVDQHKNRGRNSRLRLQIGGALTVDEARALQTEKAERVAEKEAAKEARIARQATNQARKQLKRAGIEARKQERLRKKRVKAYEKAGNPIPPEDQDPIPDPEAESESGSGSGSGSGSEGQFEWDGYENYE
;
A
#
# COMPACT_ATOMS: atom_id res chain seq x y z
N MET A 1 -0.76 50.57 -8.96
CA MET A 1 -0.85 49.09 -8.92
C MET A 1 0.56 48.46 -8.87
N ILE A 2 1.33 48.71 -7.79
CA ILE A 2 2.71 48.19 -7.62
C ILE A 2 2.84 47.31 -6.36
N ARG A 3 1.98 47.53 -5.36
CA ARG A 3 2.08 46.89 -4.04
C ARG A 3 1.72 45.39 -4.02
N GLU A 4 0.94 44.91 -5.00
CA GLU A 4 0.52 43.50 -5.05
C GLU A 4 1.59 42.55 -5.60
N LYS A 5 2.57 43.03 -6.38
CA LYS A 5 3.61 42.16 -6.98
C LYS A 5 4.81 41.91 -6.07
N THR A 6 5.08 42.78 -5.09
CA THR A 6 6.28 42.74 -4.23
C THR A 6 6.04 42.14 -2.84
N PHE A 7 4.80 41.89 -2.45
CA PHE A 7 4.42 41.40 -1.11
C PHE A 7 3.99 39.92 -1.11
N LYS A 8 4.63 39.10 -1.94
CA LYS A 8 4.41 37.65 -1.92
C LYS A 8 5.11 37.04 -0.70
N GLU A 9 4.47 36.06 -0.07
CA GLU A 9 5.00 35.37 1.11
C GLU A 9 6.43 34.86 0.90
N LEU A 10 6.72 34.26 -0.26
CA LEU A 10 8.07 33.82 -0.63
C LEU A 10 9.10 34.95 -0.72
N THR A 11 8.69 36.14 -1.16
CA THR A 11 9.58 37.31 -1.23
C THR A 11 9.88 37.84 0.17
N ILE A 12 8.90 37.81 1.07
CA ILE A 12 9.05 38.20 2.48
C ILE A 12 9.95 37.19 3.19
N THR A 13 9.69 35.88 3.09
CA THR A 13 10.54 34.86 3.73
C THR A 13 11.96 34.88 3.18
N HIS A 14 12.15 35.08 1.87
CA HIS A 14 13.48 35.22 1.28
C HIS A 14 14.21 36.48 1.77
N ALA A 15 13.52 37.62 1.88
CA ALA A 15 14.11 38.85 2.41
C ALA A 15 14.52 38.70 3.89
N PHE A 16 13.69 38.04 4.70
CA PHE A 16 13.98 37.78 6.11
C PHE A 16 15.11 36.77 6.29
N LYS A 17 15.16 35.73 5.45
CA LYS A 17 16.28 34.78 5.39
C LYS A 17 17.58 35.45 4.96
N LYS A 18 17.53 36.33 3.96
CA LYS A 18 18.68 37.13 3.52
C LYS A 18 19.16 38.11 4.60
N ALA A 19 18.25 38.60 5.44
CA ALA A 19 18.56 39.43 6.59
C ALA A 19 18.98 38.63 7.85
N GLY A 20 18.99 37.29 7.80
CA GLY A 20 19.35 36.44 8.93
C GLY A 20 18.32 36.40 10.06
N ILE A 21 17.09 36.85 9.82
CA ILE A 21 15.98 36.89 10.79
C ILE A 21 15.22 35.54 10.83
N TRP A 22 15.36 34.72 9.78
CA TRP A 22 14.66 33.44 9.60
C TRP A 22 15.62 32.36 9.09
N PRO A 23 15.54 31.09 9.56
CA PRO A 23 14.52 30.52 10.44
C PRO A 23 14.68 30.90 11.91
N ILE A 24 13.56 30.85 12.65
CA ILE A 24 13.57 30.86 14.12
C ILE A 24 14.20 29.54 14.56
N ASP A 25 15.14 29.59 15.51
CA ASP A 25 15.75 28.39 16.08
C ASP A 25 14.66 27.40 16.49
N SER A 26 14.67 26.25 15.84
CA SER A 26 13.62 25.24 15.99
C SER A 26 13.94 24.24 17.10
N SER A 27 15.18 24.27 17.60
CA SER A 27 15.68 23.38 18.64
C SER A 27 16.44 24.12 19.74
N PHE A 28 16.50 23.50 20.93
CA PHE A 28 17.32 23.99 22.03
C PHE A 28 18.81 24.07 21.69
N GLN A 29 19.31 23.22 20.78
CA GLN A 29 20.72 23.24 20.36
C GLN A 29 21.04 24.43 19.44
N GLU A 30 20.14 24.75 18.50
CA GLU A 30 20.30 25.92 17.62
C GLU A 30 20.27 27.22 18.43
N SER A 31 19.32 27.35 19.36
CA SER A 31 19.24 28.51 20.26
C SER A 31 20.43 28.66 21.19
N GLU A 32 21.00 27.55 21.68
CA GLU A 32 22.24 27.57 22.46
C GLU A 32 23.43 28.05 21.62
N ALA A 33 23.57 27.58 20.39
CA ALA A 33 24.63 28.02 19.48
C ALA A 33 24.54 29.52 19.16
N GLN A 34 23.33 30.05 18.95
CA GLN A 34 23.11 31.48 18.78
C GLN A 34 23.45 32.26 20.05
N LEU A 35 23.04 31.78 21.21
CA LEU A 35 23.36 32.41 22.50
C LEU A 35 24.87 32.48 22.71
N GLN A 36 25.62 31.42 22.41
CA GLN A 36 27.09 31.41 22.49
C GLN A 36 27.74 32.40 21.51
N HIS A 37 27.21 32.51 20.29
CA HIS A 37 27.70 33.49 19.30
C HIS A 37 27.56 34.94 19.81
N TRP A 38 26.40 35.28 20.36
CA TRP A 38 26.13 36.63 20.86
C TRP A 38 26.82 36.92 22.20
N LYS A 39 27.03 35.89 23.02
CA LYS A 39 27.75 35.99 24.31
C LYS A 39 29.15 36.58 24.15
N VAL A 40 29.82 36.32 23.03
CA VAL A 40 31.16 36.86 22.73
C VAL A 40 31.07 38.26 22.10
N THR A 41 30.09 38.49 21.22
CA THR A 41 30.04 39.68 20.36
C THR A 41 29.42 40.90 21.06
N LEU A 42 28.33 40.72 21.81
CA LEU A 42 27.57 41.84 22.39
C LEU A 42 28.26 42.55 23.57
N PRO A 43 28.93 41.86 24.52
CA PRO A 43 29.55 42.55 25.65
C PRO A 43 30.54 43.65 25.26
N VAL A 44 31.23 43.50 24.13
CA VAL A 44 32.19 44.48 23.60
C VAL A 44 31.52 45.82 23.27
N LEU A 45 30.27 45.78 22.80
CA LEU A 45 29.52 46.95 22.35
C LEU A 45 28.69 47.61 23.48
N LEU A 46 28.55 46.95 24.62
CA LEU A 46 27.71 47.41 25.73
C LEU A 46 28.50 48.18 26.80
N SER A 47 27.84 49.20 27.37
CA SER A 47 28.31 49.92 28.56
C SER A 47 28.32 49.02 29.81
N SER A 48 29.09 49.37 30.83
CA SER A 48 29.27 48.52 32.03
C SER A 48 27.95 48.06 32.68
N PRO A 49 26.96 48.94 32.97
CA PRO A 49 25.70 48.51 33.56
C PRO A 49 24.87 47.60 32.65
N SER A 50 24.86 47.89 31.34
CA SER A 50 24.13 47.09 30.34
C SER A 50 24.79 45.73 30.11
N ARG A 51 26.12 45.68 30.13
CA ARG A 51 26.92 44.46 30.03
C ARG A 51 26.64 43.50 31.19
N GLN A 52 26.54 44.04 32.41
CA GLN A 52 26.23 43.23 33.59
C GLN A 52 24.81 42.64 33.52
N ARG A 53 23.83 43.44 33.08
CA ARG A 53 22.45 42.94 32.85
C ARG A 53 22.43 41.87 31.77
N TYR A 54 23.16 42.07 30.67
CA TYR A 54 23.27 41.10 29.59
C TYR A 54 23.89 39.78 30.07
N ASN A 55 24.99 39.83 30.81
CA ASN A 55 25.64 38.62 31.33
C ASN A 55 24.70 37.83 32.28
N ASN A 56 23.98 38.52 33.15
CA ASN A 56 22.99 37.88 34.03
C ASN A 56 21.85 37.22 33.22
N TRP A 57 21.39 37.88 32.14
CA TRP A 57 20.41 37.32 31.23
C TRP A 57 20.95 36.06 30.54
N VAL A 58 22.16 36.11 29.97
CA VAL A 58 22.80 34.95 29.33
C VAL A 58 22.86 33.76 30.29
N ILE A 59 23.35 33.95 31.52
CA ILE A 59 23.43 32.87 32.53
C ILE A 59 22.03 32.27 32.80
N SER A 60 21.01 33.14 32.95
CA SER A 60 19.64 32.69 33.18
C SER A 60 19.08 31.93 31.98
N THR A 61 19.36 32.38 30.76
CA THR A 61 18.93 31.69 29.54
C THR A 61 19.66 30.36 29.33
N GLU A 62 20.96 30.29 29.59
CA GLU A 62 21.74 29.03 29.57
C GLU A 62 21.13 27.99 30.50
N THR A 63 20.76 28.38 31.72
CA THR A 63 20.10 27.46 32.65
C THR A 63 18.75 26.99 32.11
N VAL A 64 17.89 27.87 31.59
CA VAL A 64 16.60 27.49 31.01
C VAL A 64 16.76 26.54 29.82
N LEU A 65 17.72 26.80 28.92
CA LEU A 65 17.99 25.94 27.77
C LEU A 65 18.44 24.54 28.21
N ALA A 66 19.35 24.45 29.20
CA ALA A 66 19.80 23.17 29.75
C ALA A 66 18.63 22.37 30.38
N HIS A 67 17.71 23.04 31.08
CA HIS A 67 16.51 22.40 31.61
C HIS A 67 15.59 21.90 30.50
N GLY A 68 15.42 22.68 29.42
CA GLY A 68 14.63 22.29 28.25
C GLY A 68 15.18 21.04 27.56
N GLN A 69 16.50 21.00 27.31
CA GLN A 69 17.17 19.83 26.75
C GLN A 69 16.98 18.58 27.63
N LEU A 70 17.12 18.72 28.96
CA LEU A 70 16.88 17.64 29.90
C LEU A 70 15.43 17.14 29.86
N GLN A 71 14.46 18.04 29.73
CA GLN A 71 13.05 17.68 29.59
C GLN A 71 12.77 16.90 28.30
N GLU A 72 13.32 17.32 27.16
CA GLU A 72 13.20 16.57 25.90
C GLU A 72 13.78 15.16 26.01
N LEU A 73 14.96 15.03 26.63
CA LEU A 73 15.56 13.73 26.89
C LEU A 73 14.68 12.86 27.78
N ASN A 74 14.15 13.40 28.88
CA ASN A 74 13.24 12.67 29.76
C ASN A 74 11.98 12.21 29.03
N LEU A 75 11.37 13.07 28.21
CA LEU A 75 10.22 12.71 27.38
C LEU A 75 10.56 11.59 26.39
N SER A 76 11.74 11.63 25.78
CA SER A 76 12.19 10.58 24.84
C SER A 76 12.37 9.23 25.55
N ILE A 77 12.95 9.23 26.76
CA ILE A 77 13.14 8.04 27.58
C ILE A 77 11.79 7.46 28.00
N LEU A 78 10.87 8.28 28.48
CA LEU A 78 9.52 7.86 28.87
C LEU A 78 8.75 7.27 27.69
N ARG A 79 8.80 7.92 26.50
CA ARG A 79 8.20 7.38 25.27
C ARG A 79 8.77 6.01 24.94
N ARG A 80 10.11 5.86 24.97
CA ARG A 80 10.77 4.57 24.73
C ARG A 80 10.35 3.50 25.73
N GLN A 81 10.22 3.84 27.02
CA GLN A 81 9.75 2.91 28.05
C GLN A 81 8.30 2.48 27.81
N VAL A 82 7.42 3.41 27.46
CA VAL A 82 6.01 3.12 27.12
C VAL A 82 5.95 2.19 25.91
N ASP A 83 6.71 2.46 24.86
CA ASP A 83 6.75 1.62 23.66
C ASP A 83 7.31 0.23 23.95
N GLN A 84 8.37 0.15 24.76
CA GLN A 84 8.89 -1.12 25.23
C GLN A 84 7.85 -1.88 26.05
N HIS A 85 7.07 -1.22 26.91
CA HIS A 85 6.03 -1.87 27.69
C HIS A 85 4.90 -2.40 26.79
N LYS A 86 4.43 -1.59 25.83
CA LYS A 86 3.46 -2.00 24.80
C LYS A 86 3.96 -3.20 24.00
N ASN A 87 5.24 -3.19 23.63
CA ASN A 87 5.85 -4.25 22.84
C ASN A 87 6.25 -5.49 23.66
N ARG A 88 6.51 -5.35 24.97
CA ARG A 88 6.75 -6.47 25.90
C ARG A 88 5.52 -7.38 25.96
N GLY A 89 4.31 -6.83 25.98
CA GLY A 89 3.08 -7.63 25.92
C GLY A 89 2.83 -8.34 24.58
N ARG A 90 3.40 -7.83 23.48
CA ARG A 90 3.37 -8.47 22.14
C ARG A 90 4.44 -9.54 21.97
N ASN A 91 5.64 -9.30 22.52
CA ASN A 91 6.80 -10.20 22.39
C ASN A 91 6.96 -11.17 23.58
N SER A 92 6.14 -11.07 24.63
CA SER A 92 6.07 -12.09 25.65
C SER A 92 5.42 -13.34 25.05
N ARG A 93 6.25 -14.21 24.48
CA ARG A 93 5.96 -15.63 24.23
C ARG A 93 5.59 -16.40 25.51
N LEU A 94 5.57 -15.71 26.66
CA LEU A 94 5.29 -16.18 28.01
C LEU A 94 4.01 -15.56 28.60
N ARG A 95 3.05 -15.14 27.76
CA ARG A 95 1.67 -15.02 28.21
C ARG A 95 1.10 -16.44 28.33
N LEU A 96 1.35 -17.05 29.49
CA LEU A 96 0.38 -17.97 30.07
C LEU A 96 -0.87 -17.13 30.34
N GLN A 97 -1.74 -17.10 29.33
CA GLN A 97 -3.17 -16.84 29.40
C GLN A 97 -3.63 -15.57 30.15
N ILE A 98 -4.12 -14.58 29.40
CA ILE A 98 -5.09 -13.64 29.97
C ILE A 98 -6.45 -14.33 29.91
N GLY A 99 -6.89 -14.86 31.06
CA GLY A 99 -8.24 -15.40 31.24
C GLY A 99 -8.28 -16.90 31.54
N GLY A 100 -8.40 -17.23 32.83
CA GLY A 100 -8.75 -18.57 33.32
C GLY A 100 -7.67 -19.65 33.12
N ALA A 101 -7.92 -20.84 33.65
CA ALA A 101 -7.12 -22.03 33.34
C ALA A 101 -7.66 -22.64 32.04
N LEU A 102 -6.83 -22.74 30.99
CA LEU A 102 -7.19 -23.42 29.75
C LEU A 102 -7.46 -24.89 30.08
N THR A 103 -8.70 -25.33 29.89
CA THR A 103 -9.05 -26.73 30.07
C THR A 103 -8.39 -27.57 28.96
N VAL A 104 -8.09 -28.85 29.25
CA VAL A 104 -7.45 -29.75 28.27
C VAL A 104 -8.30 -29.87 27.00
N ASP A 105 -9.62 -29.82 27.14
CA ASP A 105 -10.56 -29.91 26.03
C ASP A 105 -10.54 -28.64 25.17
N GLU A 106 -10.50 -27.46 25.77
CA GLU A 106 -10.31 -26.20 25.04
C GLU A 106 -8.97 -26.17 24.29
N ALA A 107 -7.90 -26.67 24.91
CA ALA A 107 -6.60 -26.75 24.27
C ALA A 107 -6.64 -27.65 23.01
N ARG A 108 -7.35 -28.78 23.08
CA ARG A 108 -7.54 -29.68 21.94
C ARG A 108 -8.40 -29.03 20.85
N ALA A 109 -9.51 -28.38 21.21
CA ALA A 109 -10.37 -27.67 20.27
C ALA A 109 -9.61 -26.57 19.50
N LEU A 110 -8.73 -25.82 20.18
CA LEU A 110 -7.90 -24.82 19.53
C LEU A 110 -6.86 -25.44 18.58
N GLN A 111 -6.39 -26.66 18.84
CA GLN A 111 -5.49 -27.37 17.93
C GLN A 111 -6.24 -27.85 16.69
N THR A 112 -7.46 -28.39 16.86
CA THR A 112 -8.27 -28.83 15.72
C THR A 112 -8.67 -27.65 14.85
N GLU A 113 -9.14 -26.55 15.42
CA GLU A 113 -9.49 -25.33 14.68
C GLU A 113 -8.29 -24.76 13.91
N LYS A 114 -7.09 -24.82 14.49
CA LYS A 114 -5.86 -24.42 13.79
C LYS A 114 -5.55 -25.37 12.63
N ALA A 115 -5.68 -26.68 12.83
CA ALA A 115 -5.45 -27.67 11.79
C ALA A 115 -6.47 -27.54 10.65
N GLU A 116 -7.75 -27.37 10.97
CA GLU A 116 -8.83 -27.13 10.00
C GLU A 116 -8.56 -25.87 9.19
N ARG A 117 -8.22 -24.75 9.83
CA ARG A 117 -7.88 -23.51 9.12
C ARG A 117 -6.65 -23.65 8.21
N VAL A 118 -5.69 -24.50 8.56
CA VAL A 118 -4.54 -24.79 7.70
C VAL A 118 -4.98 -25.64 6.51
N ALA A 119 -5.76 -26.69 6.75
CA ALA A 119 -6.32 -27.55 5.72
C ALA A 119 -7.20 -26.77 4.73
N GLU A 120 -8.05 -25.86 5.22
CA GLU A 120 -8.86 -24.97 4.37
C GLU A 120 -7.99 -24.07 3.49
N LYS A 121 -6.89 -23.52 4.03
CA LYS A 121 -5.96 -22.69 3.26
C LYS A 121 -5.22 -23.50 2.20
N GLU A 122 -4.88 -24.74 2.48
CA GLU A 122 -4.25 -25.64 1.53
C GLU A 122 -5.23 -26.02 0.42
N ALA A 123 -6.44 -26.45 0.77
CA ALA A 123 -7.50 -26.74 -0.18
C ALA A 123 -7.84 -25.52 -1.07
N ALA A 124 -7.88 -24.31 -0.50
CA ALA A 124 -8.11 -23.09 -1.27
C ALA A 124 -6.97 -22.79 -2.26
N LYS A 125 -5.71 -23.07 -1.90
CA LYS A 125 -4.56 -22.92 -2.81
C LYS A 125 -4.63 -23.94 -3.94
N GLU A 126 -4.93 -25.19 -3.62
CA GLU A 126 -5.08 -26.27 -4.61
C GLU A 126 -6.23 -25.97 -5.58
N ALA A 127 -7.40 -25.58 -5.08
CA ALA A 127 -8.54 -25.17 -5.90
C ALA A 127 -8.20 -23.98 -6.79
N ARG A 128 -7.40 -23.01 -6.31
CA ARG A 128 -6.94 -21.88 -7.12
C ARG A 128 -6.02 -22.32 -8.25
N ILE A 129 -5.07 -23.22 -7.98
CA ILE A 129 -4.16 -23.75 -9.00
C ILE A 129 -4.95 -24.53 -10.06
N ALA A 130 -5.89 -25.38 -9.63
CA ALA A 130 -6.76 -26.12 -10.55
C ALA A 130 -7.57 -25.18 -11.45
N ARG A 131 -8.20 -24.14 -10.88
CA ARG A 131 -8.93 -23.10 -11.64
C ARG A 131 -8.02 -22.34 -12.61
N GLN A 132 -6.78 -22.07 -12.22
CA GLN A 132 -5.84 -21.39 -13.09
C GLN A 132 -5.45 -22.28 -14.27
N ALA A 133 -5.18 -23.56 -14.03
CA ALA A 133 -4.86 -24.54 -15.07
C ALA A 133 -6.01 -24.71 -16.06
N THR A 134 -7.25 -24.87 -15.58
CA THR A 134 -8.43 -25.00 -16.46
C THR A 134 -8.66 -23.75 -17.29
N ASN A 135 -8.52 -22.55 -16.70
CA ASN A 135 -8.66 -21.30 -17.44
C ASN A 135 -7.54 -21.09 -18.46
N GLN A 136 -6.32 -21.53 -18.18
CA GLN A 136 -5.21 -21.51 -19.14
C GLN A 136 -5.49 -22.44 -20.32
N ALA A 137 -5.94 -23.67 -20.07
CA ALA A 137 -6.32 -24.62 -21.11
C ALA A 137 -7.44 -24.07 -22.00
N ARG A 138 -8.51 -23.52 -21.40
CA ARG A 138 -9.62 -22.89 -22.16
C ARG A 138 -9.14 -21.74 -23.05
N LYS A 139 -8.20 -20.91 -22.57
CA LYS A 139 -7.62 -19.82 -23.37
C LYS A 139 -6.76 -20.35 -24.52
N GLN A 140 -6.03 -21.44 -24.32
CA GLN A 140 -5.23 -22.07 -25.37
C GLN A 140 -6.13 -22.64 -26.47
N LEU A 141 -7.19 -23.38 -26.10
CA LEU A 141 -8.18 -23.90 -27.06
C LEU A 141 -8.82 -22.77 -27.87
N LYS A 142 -9.27 -21.70 -27.21
CA LYS A 142 -9.85 -20.53 -27.90
C LYS A 142 -8.87 -19.87 -28.87
N ARG A 143 -7.59 -19.75 -28.51
CA ARG A 143 -6.57 -19.19 -29.41
C ARG A 143 -6.37 -20.07 -30.64
N ALA A 144 -6.22 -21.38 -30.43
CA ALA A 144 -6.08 -22.36 -31.50
C ALA A 144 -7.31 -22.36 -32.43
N GLY A 145 -8.53 -22.29 -31.89
CA GLY A 145 -9.75 -22.20 -32.70
C GLY A 145 -9.87 -20.92 -33.51
N ILE A 146 -9.43 -19.78 -32.97
CA ILE A 146 -9.36 -18.53 -33.75
C ILE A 146 -8.35 -18.64 -34.90
N GLU A 147 -7.20 -19.27 -34.66
CA GLU A 147 -6.18 -19.49 -35.68
C GLU A 147 -6.68 -20.43 -36.78
N ALA A 148 -7.30 -21.56 -36.41
CA ALA A 148 -7.93 -22.49 -37.34
C ALA A 148 -8.98 -21.81 -38.22
N ARG A 149 -9.88 -21.00 -37.62
CA ARG A 149 -10.89 -20.24 -38.38
C ARG A 149 -10.28 -19.23 -39.35
N LYS A 150 -9.16 -18.60 -38.99
CA LYS A 150 -8.43 -17.69 -39.90
C LYS A 150 -7.80 -18.47 -41.06
N GLN A 151 -7.15 -19.59 -40.77
CA GLN A 151 -6.56 -20.44 -41.79
C GLN A 151 -7.61 -21.00 -42.74
N GLU A 152 -8.76 -21.46 -42.22
CA GLU A 152 -9.85 -21.98 -43.05
C GLU A 152 -10.45 -20.89 -43.94
N ARG A 153 -10.55 -19.64 -43.45
CA ARG A 153 -10.94 -18.50 -44.29
C ARG A 153 -9.93 -18.22 -45.42
N LEU A 154 -8.63 -18.39 -45.16
CA LEU A 154 -7.60 -18.24 -46.18
C LEU A 154 -7.64 -19.39 -47.19
N ARG A 155 -7.78 -20.64 -46.73
CA ARG A 155 -7.96 -21.84 -47.57
C ARG A 155 -9.14 -21.65 -48.52
N LYS A 156 -10.32 -21.29 -48.00
CA LYS A 156 -11.53 -21.01 -48.80
C LYS A 156 -11.31 -19.90 -49.84
N LYS A 157 -10.52 -18.88 -49.52
CA LYS A 157 -10.16 -17.83 -50.49
C LYS A 157 -9.23 -18.35 -51.60
N ARG A 158 -8.22 -19.17 -51.26
CA ARG A 158 -7.30 -19.80 -52.22
C ARG A 158 -8.04 -20.75 -53.15
N VAL A 159 -8.87 -21.63 -52.59
CA VAL A 159 -9.71 -22.56 -53.37
C VAL A 159 -10.58 -21.82 -54.38
N LYS A 160 -11.31 -20.79 -53.94
CA LYS A 160 -12.11 -19.94 -54.86
C LYS A 160 -11.28 -19.28 -55.95
N ALA A 161 -10.03 -18.91 -55.67
CA ALA A 161 -9.14 -18.32 -56.67
C ALA A 161 -8.69 -19.36 -57.72
N TYR A 162 -8.37 -20.59 -57.31
CA TYR A 162 -8.04 -21.69 -58.21
C TYR A 162 -9.23 -22.10 -59.08
N GLU A 163 -10.42 -22.25 -58.48
CA GLU A 163 -11.67 -22.52 -59.20
C GLU A 163 -11.96 -21.44 -60.26
N LYS A 164 -11.80 -20.16 -59.90
CA LYS A 164 -11.99 -19.05 -60.84
C LYS A 164 -10.96 -19.05 -61.98
N ALA A 165 -9.73 -19.47 -61.70
CA ALA A 165 -8.66 -19.57 -62.70
C ALA A 165 -8.75 -20.85 -63.56
N GLY A 166 -9.66 -21.79 -63.25
CA GLY A 166 -9.76 -23.08 -63.93
C GLY A 166 -8.60 -24.04 -63.63
N ASN A 167 -7.81 -23.76 -62.58
CA ASN A 167 -6.66 -24.57 -62.19
C ASN A 167 -7.07 -25.63 -61.16
N PRO A 168 -6.46 -26.83 -61.18
CA PRO A 168 -6.70 -27.85 -60.16
C PRO A 168 -6.27 -27.37 -58.77
N ILE A 169 -7.07 -27.68 -57.75
CA ILE A 169 -6.82 -27.29 -56.36
C ILE A 169 -5.62 -28.09 -55.81
N PRO A 170 -4.61 -27.43 -55.23
CA PRO A 170 -3.47 -28.09 -54.60
C PRO A 170 -3.89 -29.06 -53.48
N PRO A 171 -3.16 -30.17 -53.29
CA PRO A 171 -3.49 -31.19 -52.29
C PRO A 171 -3.54 -30.65 -50.86
N GLU A 172 -2.76 -29.61 -50.50
CA GLU A 172 -2.82 -29.04 -49.13
C GLU A 172 -4.14 -28.30 -48.83
N ASP A 173 -4.90 -27.91 -49.86
CA ASP A 173 -6.14 -27.14 -49.72
C ASP A 173 -7.40 -28.00 -49.94
N GLN A 174 -7.26 -29.32 -50.13
CA GLN A 174 -8.40 -30.22 -50.38
C GLN A 174 -9.25 -30.43 -49.12
N ASP A 175 -8.60 -30.55 -47.96
CA ASP A 175 -9.28 -30.87 -46.71
C ASP A 175 -9.64 -29.59 -45.90
N PRO A 176 -10.84 -29.53 -45.29
CA PRO A 176 -11.19 -28.48 -44.34
C PRO A 176 -10.31 -28.53 -43.10
N ILE A 177 -9.87 -27.37 -42.61
CA ILE A 177 -9.06 -27.28 -41.38
C ILE A 177 -9.99 -27.44 -40.16
N PRO A 178 -9.75 -28.43 -39.28
CA PRO A 178 -10.55 -28.67 -38.08
C PRO A 178 -10.44 -27.52 -37.06
N ASP A 179 -11.55 -27.17 -36.39
CA ASP A 179 -11.58 -26.16 -35.33
C ASP A 179 -11.55 -26.84 -33.95
N PRO A 180 -10.40 -26.82 -33.24
CA PRO A 180 -10.24 -27.50 -31.96
C PRO A 180 -11.14 -26.93 -30.86
N GLU A 181 -11.59 -25.66 -30.97
CA GLU A 181 -12.53 -25.07 -30.03
C GLU A 181 -13.92 -25.70 -30.22
N ALA A 182 -14.39 -25.81 -31.46
CA ALA A 182 -15.70 -26.37 -31.81
C ALA A 182 -15.80 -27.88 -31.50
N GLU A 183 -14.71 -28.62 -31.68
CA GLU A 183 -14.66 -30.06 -31.35
C GLU A 183 -14.65 -30.31 -29.84
N SER A 184 -14.05 -29.40 -29.05
CA SER A 184 -14.07 -29.51 -27.59
C SER A 184 -15.46 -29.26 -26.99
N GLU A 185 -16.30 -28.47 -27.67
CA GLU A 185 -17.68 -28.20 -27.25
C GLU A 185 -18.64 -29.34 -27.63
N SER A 186 -18.40 -30.05 -28.73
CA SER A 186 -19.27 -31.15 -29.19
C SER A 186 -19.14 -32.44 -28.36
N GLY A 187 -18.03 -32.62 -27.62
CA GLY A 187 -17.83 -33.73 -26.69
C GLY A 187 -18.43 -33.56 -25.29
N SER A 188 -18.90 -32.36 -24.94
CA SER A 188 -19.40 -32.03 -23.59
C SER A 188 -20.89 -31.67 -23.57
N GLY A 189 -21.70 -32.43 -24.30
CA GLY A 189 -23.16 -32.40 -24.21
C GLY A 189 -23.66 -33.02 -22.89
N SER A 190 -23.46 -32.33 -21.77
CA SER A 190 -24.17 -32.61 -20.53
C SER A 190 -24.63 -31.27 -19.92
N GLY A 191 -25.86 -30.91 -20.25
CA GLY A 191 -26.49 -29.67 -19.80
C GLY A 191 -26.54 -29.58 -18.28
N SER A 192 -26.10 -28.45 -17.75
CA SER A 192 -26.40 -28.01 -16.39
C SER A 192 -26.88 -26.57 -16.47
N GLY A 193 -28.13 -26.40 -16.88
CA GLY A 193 -28.89 -25.18 -16.66
C GLY A 193 -29.33 -25.16 -15.20
N SER A 194 -28.52 -24.58 -14.32
CA SER A 194 -28.94 -24.26 -12.96
C SER A 194 -29.30 -22.77 -12.93
N GLY A 195 -30.52 -22.46 -13.37
CA GLY A 195 -31.13 -21.15 -13.20
C GLY A 195 -31.47 -20.95 -11.72
N SER A 196 -30.63 -20.20 -11.01
CA SER A 196 -30.97 -19.72 -9.67
C SER A 196 -31.76 -18.43 -9.83
N GLU A 197 -33.09 -18.53 -9.83
CA GLU A 197 -33.98 -17.39 -9.64
C GLU A 197 -33.83 -16.90 -8.19
N GLY A 198 -32.88 -16.00 -7.98
CA GLY A 198 -32.76 -15.23 -6.74
C GLY A 198 -33.77 -14.09 -6.77
N GLN A 199 -34.94 -14.33 -6.19
CA GLN A 199 -35.97 -13.34 -5.91
C GLN A 199 -35.40 -12.25 -5.01
N PHE A 200 -35.12 -11.08 -5.57
CA PHE A 200 -34.66 -9.89 -4.87
C PHE A 200 -35.88 -9.11 -4.40
N GLU A 201 -36.31 -9.38 -3.18
CA GLU A 201 -37.40 -8.70 -2.49
C GLU A 201 -36.88 -7.36 -1.96
N TRP A 202 -37.26 -6.27 -2.64
CA TRP A 202 -37.02 -4.90 -2.19
C TRP A 202 -38.08 -4.54 -1.15
N ASP A 203 -37.81 -4.81 0.11
CA ASP A 203 -38.59 -4.21 1.20
C ASP A 203 -38.11 -2.79 1.43
N GLY A 204 -38.79 -1.85 0.77
CA GLY A 204 -38.69 -0.43 1.03
C GLY A 204 -39.27 -0.11 2.41
N TYR A 205 -38.39 0.14 3.38
CA TYR A 205 -38.77 0.77 4.64
C TYR A 205 -39.06 2.26 4.40
N GLU A 206 -40.33 2.57 4.14
CA GLU A 206 -40.93 3.83 4.55
C GLU A 206 -41.10 3.79 6.07
N ASN A 207 -40.51 4.78 6.75
CA ASN A 207 -41.01 5.48 7.94
C ASN A 207 -39.88 5.90 8.87
N TYR A 208 -39.64 7.22 8.91
CA TYR A 208 -39.39 7.92 10.17
C TYR A 208 -40.13 9.26 10.09
N GLU A 209 -41.24 9.34 10.83
CA GLU A 209 -41.72 10.60 11.43
C GLU A 209 -40.71 11.10 12.47
#